data_AF-A0A3C1Z3B7-F1
#
_entry.id   AF-A0A3C1Z3B7-F1
#
_cell.length_a   1.000
_cell.length_b   1.000
_cell.length_c   1.000
_cell.angle_alpha   90.00
_cell.angle_beta   90.00
_cell.angle_gamma   90.00
#
_symmetry.space_group_name_H-M   'P 1'
#
loop_
_entity.id
_entity.type
_entity.pdbx_description
1 polymer ?
#
loop_
_entity_poly.entity_id
_entity_poly.type
_entity_poly.pdbx_seq_one_letter_code
_entity_poly.pdbx_strand_id
1 'polypeptide(L)'
;MVMKKGDILDERKRFPDSCGLVVKCAGGGQGFQKIFCCGHELTEEDLVPEILPSRGRKRGTLLPGAMLEENRQFSDSCGLRLMVMDGGAGFQGIDCCGHLITAGAVHGLRFGQPREDFPMPTGPAGEA
;
A
#
# COMPACT_ATOMS: atom_id res chain seq x y z
N MET A 1 2.68 -16.42 -5.62
CA MET A 1 1.40 -16.69 -4.93
C MET A 1 0.30 -15.95 -5.65
N VAL A 2 -0.92 -16.48 -5.64
CA VAL A 2 -2.05 -15.85 -6.34
C VAL A 2 -3.06 -15.37 -5.31
N MET A 3 -3.14 -14.06 -5.12
CA MET A 3 -4.29 -13.46 -4.45
C MET A 3 -5.53 -13.60 -5.31
N LYS A 4 -6.65 -13.93 -4.68
CA LYS A 4 -7.95 -13.99 -5.32
C LYS A 4 -8.74 -12.73 -5.02
N LYS A 5 -9.62 -12.37 -5.95
CA LYS A 5 -10.58 -11.30 -5.72
C LYS A 5 -11.45 -11.63 -4.52
N GLY A 6 -11.49 -10.71 -3.55
CA GLY A 6 -12.24 -10.86 -2.31
C GLY A 6 -11.37 -11.17 -1.10
N ASP A 7 -10.12 -11.59 -1.29
CA ASP A 7 -9.16 -11.82 -0.21
C ASP A 7 -8.92 -10.53 0.59
N ILE A 8 -8.82 -10.65 1.91
CA ILE A 8 -8.64 -9.51 2.82
C ILE A 8 -7.40 -9.78 3.65
N LEU A 9 -6.44 -8.86 3.65
CA LEU A 9 -5.28 -8.90 4.53
C LEU A 9 -5.50 -7.94 5.69
N ASP A 10 -5.25 -8.42 6.89
CA ASP A 10 -5.36 -7.64 8.11
C ASP A 10 -4.08 -7.76 8.93
N GLU A 11 -3.30 -6.68 8.96
CA GLU A 11 -2.05 -6.59 9.71
C GLU A 11 -2.26 -6.94 11.19
N ARG A 12 -3.43 -6.59 11.73
CA ARG A 12 -3.75 -6.75 13.14
C ARG A 12 -3.86 -8.22 13.56
N LYS A 13 -4.01 -9.13 12.59
CA LYS A 13 -4.05 -10.58 12.83
C LYS A 13 -2.75 -11.06 13.45
N ARG A 14 -1.60 -10.65 12.88
CA ARG A 14 -0.26 -10.98 13.41
C ARG A 14 0.33 -9.87 14.27
N PHE A 15 0.01 -8.61 13.97
CA PHE A 15 0.62 -7.44 14.60
C PHE A 15 -0.46 -6.51 15.17
N PRO A 16 -1.04 -6.85 16.34
CA PRO A 16 -2.09 -6.04 16.96
C PRO A 16 -1.62 -4.65 17.43
N ASP A 17 -0.31 -4.46 17.61
CA ASP A 17 0.35 -3.20 18.01
C ASP A 17 0.64 -2.25 16.83
N SER A 18 0.49 -2.71 15.59
CA SER A 18 0.76 -1.92 14.40
C SER A 18 -0.38 -0.94 14.07
N CYS A 19 -0.18 -0.16 13.02
CA CYS A 19 -1.18 0.77 12.49
C CYS A 19 -2.51 0.11 12.10
N GLY A 20 -2.51 -1.21 11.85
CA GLY A 20 -3.71 -2.02 11.65
C GLY A 20 -4.24 -1.89 10.22
N LEU A 21 -3.33 -1.95 9.25
CA LEU A 21 -3.67 -1.89 7.83
C LEU A 21 -4.58 -3.05 7.44
N VAL A 22 -5.71 -2.72 6.81
CA VAL A 22 -6.60 -3.69 6.17
C VAL A 22 -6.72 -3.35 4.70
N VAL A 23 -6.39 -4.33 3.86
CA VAL A 23 -6.58 -4.22 2.41
C VAL A 23 -7.40 -5.39 1.89
N LYS A 24 -8.23 -5.13 0.90
CA LYS A 24 -9.05 -6.11 0.20
C LYS A 24 -8.61 -6.21 -1.24
N CYS A 25 -8.32 -7.40 -1.72
CA CYS A 25 -8.05 -7.65 -3.13
C CYS A 25 -9.33 -7.44 -3.95
N ALA A 26 -9.34 -6.41 -4.79
CA ALA A 26 -10.41 -6.10 -5.72
C ALA A 26 -10.25 -6.87 -7.05
N GLY A 27 -9.03 -7.31 -7.37
CA GLY A 27 -8.73 -8.13 -8.55
C GLY A 27 -7.22 -8.19 -8.84
N GLY A 28 -6.83 -9.09 -9.74
CA GLY A 28 -5.41 -9.34 -10.04
C GLY A 28 -4.69 -10.07 -8.91
N GLY A 29 -3.36 -9.95 -8.87
CA GLY A 29 -2.53 -10.49 -7.78
C GLY A 29 -1.94 -11.89 -8.00
N GLN A 30 -1.81 -12.33 -9.27
CA GLN A 30 -1.09 -13.56 -9.59
C GLN A 30 0.40 -13.54 -9.22
N GLY A 31 1.00 -12.36 -9.12
CA GLY A 31 2.39 -12.19 -8.73
C GLY A 31 2.58 -11.55 -7.37
N PHE A 32 1.52 -11.44 -6.56
CA PHE A 32 1.62 -10.82 -5.25
C PHE A 32 2.60 -11.62 -4.38
N GLN A 33 3.52 -10.93 -3.73
CA GLN A 33 4.50 -11.52 -2.82
C GLN A 33 4.25 -11.06 -1.38
N LYS A 34 4.23 -9.75 -1.13
CA LYS A 34 4.13 -9.20 0.24
C LYS A 34 3.77 -7.72 0.26
N ILE A 35 3.25 -7.25 1.40
CA ILE A 35 3.00 -5.82 1.69
C ILE A 35 3.89 -5.38 2.82
N PHE A 36 4.53 -4.23 2.68
CA PHE A 36 5.31 -3.59 3.72
C PHE A 36 4.50 -2.49 4.40
N CYS A 37 4.23 -2.67 5.69
CA CYS A 37 3.48 -1.73 6.52
C CYS A 37 4.08 -1.64 7.91
N CYS A 38 4.36 -0.41 8.39
CA CYS A 38 4.87 -0.19 9.75
C CYS A 38 6.15 -1.01 10.10
N GLY A 39 6.94 -1.42 9.08
CA GLY A 39 8.12 -2.27 9.22
C GLY A 39 7.85 -3.78 9.19
N HIS A 40 6.59 -4.18 9.05
CA HIS A 40 6.13 -5.55 8.98
C HIS A 40 5.80 -5.96 7.54
N GLU A 41 6.06 -7.23 7.23
CA GLU A 41 5.74 -7.85 5.96
C GLU A 41 4.45 -8.64 6.11
N LEU A 42 3.35 -8.15 5.53
CA LEU A 42 2.13 -8.92 5.42
C LEU A 42 2.19 -9.84 4.21
N THR A 43 1.82 -11.08 4.43
CA THR A 43 1.75 -12.12 3.41
C THR A 43 0.37 -12.77 3.43
N GLU A 44 0.21 -13.89 2.74
CA GLU A 44 -1.04 -14.66 2.80
C GLU A 44 -1.38 -15.20 4.20
N GLU A 45 -0.41 -15.28 5.11
CA GLU A 45 -0.65 -15.67 6.51
C GLU A 45 -1.56 -14.66 7.22
N ASP A 46 -1.55 -13.41 6.75
CA ASP A 46 -2.39 -12.31 7.23
C ASP A 46 -3.76 -12.26 6.57
N LEU A 47 -4.08 -13.24 5.71
CA LEU A 47 -5.41 -13.35 5.12
C LEU A 47 -6.46 -13.66 6.18
N VAL A 48 -7.52 -12.88 6.17
CA VAL A 48 -8.69 -13.03 7.02
C VAL A 48 -9.93 -13.21 6.15
N PRO A 49 -10.87 -14.08 6.55
CA PRO A 49 -12.12 -14.27 5.81
C PRO A 49 -13.06 -13.06 5.90
N GLU A 50 -12.92 -12.26 6.95
CA GLU A 50 -13.74 -11.07 7.22
C GLU A 50 -12.93 -9.98 7.90
N ILE A 51 -13.37 -8.73 7.74
CA ILE A 51 -12.70 -7.55 8.31
C ILE A 51 -12.91 -7.57 9.83
N LEU A 52 -11.83 -7.74 10.59
CA LEU A 52 -11.90 -7.67 12.04
C LEU A 52 -12.29 -6.24 12.47
N PRO A 53 -13.09 -6.07 13.54
CA PRO A 53 -13.66 -4.78 13.92
C PRO A 53 -12.59 -3.72 14.22
N SER A 54 -12.72 -2.56 13.55
CA SER A 54 -11.78 -1.42 13.49
C SER A 54 -11.68 -0.58 14.77
N ARG A 55 -11.77 -1.15 15.97
CA ARG A 55 -11.66 -0.36 17.21
C ARG A 55 -10.20 0.09 17.41
N GLY A 56 -9.89 1.34 17.03
CA GLY A 56 -8.61 2.02 17.28
C GLY A 56 -7.57 2.01 16.15
N ARG A 57 -7.94 1.71 14.90
CA ARG A 57 -6.98 1.71 13.77
C ARG A 57 -6.46 3.12 13.47
N LYS A 58 -5.15 3.24 13.25
CA LYS A 58 -4.51 4.52 12.88
C LYS A 58 -4.62 4.71 11.38
N ARG A 59 -5.54 5.59 10.97
CA ARG A 59 -5.65 6.07 9.59
C ARG A 59 -4.51 7.05 9.34
N GLY A 60 -3.73 6.83 8.28
CA GLY A 60 -2.77 7.84 7.82
C GLY A 60 -3.13 8.38 6.46
N THR A 61 -2.12 8.55 5.62
CA THR A 61 -2.26 9.23 4.31
C THR A 61 -3.16 8.47 3.33
N LEU A 62 -3.32 7.15 3.52
CA LEU A 62 -4.24 6.34 2.74
C LEU A 62 -5.64 6.40 3.35
N LEU A 63 -6.59 6.92 2.57
CA LEU A 63 -8.00 6.96 2.97
C LEU A 63 -8.62 5.55 2.87
N PRO A 64 -9.52 5.19 3.81
CA PRO A 64 -10.36 4.01 3.63
C PRO A 64 -11.21 4.19 2.36
N GLY A 65 -11.16 3.20 1.47
CA GLY A 65 -11.73 3.23 0.12
C GLY A 65 -10.73 3.55 -0.98
N ALA A 66 -9.48 3.91 -0.66
CA ALA A 66 -8.43 4.14 -1.65
C ALA A 66 -8.12 2.84 -2.43
N MET A 67 -8.13 2.91 -3.76
CA MET A 67 -7.74 1.78 -4.61
C MET A 67 -6.28 1.92 -5.02
N LEU A 68 -5.44 0.95 -4.69
CA LEU A 68 -4.08 0.78 -5.18
C LEU A 68 -4.12 -0.10 -6.42
N GLU A 69 -3.76 0.46 -7.58
CA GLU A 69 -3.74 -0.27 -8.84
C GLU A 69 -2.31 -0.31 -9.39
N GLU A 70 -1.75 -1.50 -9.50
CA GLU A 70 -0.39 -1.68 -10.00
C GLU A 70 -0.24 -1.24 -11.46
N ASN A 71 -1.24 -1.51 -12.29
CA ASN A 71 -1.22 -1.18 -13.72
C ASN A 71 -0.98 0.31 -13.98
N ARG A 72 -1.30 1.18 -13.01
CA ARG A 72 -1.03 2.63 -13.09
C ARG A 72 0.46 2.99 -13.03
N GLN A 73 1.25 2.25 -12.26
CA GLN A 73 2.71 2.47 -12.20
C GLN A 73 3.44 1.55 -13.16
N PHE A 74 2.97 0.31 -13.29
CA PHE A 74 3.59 -0.74 -14.07
C PHE A 74 2.53 -1.40 -14.94
N SER A 75 2.37 -0.92 -16.18
CA SER A 75 1.40 -1.47 -17.13
C SER A 75 1.74 -2.88 -17.61
N ASP A 76 2.97 -3.35 -17.36
CA ASP A 76 3.49 -4.69 -17.71
C ASP A 76 3.18 -5.77 -16.65
N SER A 77 2.56 -5.38 -15.54
CA SER A 77 2.39 -6.24 -14.37
C SER A 77 1.12 -7.09 -14.33
N CYS A 78 1.04 -7.96 -13.31
CA CYS A 78 -0.08 -8.83 -12.91
C CYS A 78 -1.47 -8.17 -12.78
N GLY A 79 -1.57 -6.84 -12.91
CA GLY A 79 -2.82 -6.09 -12.79
C GLY A 79 -3.41 -6.09 -11.37
N LEU A 80 -2.56 -6.11 -10.33
CA LEU A 80 -3.01 -6.11 -8.94
C LEU A 80 -3.84 -4.86 -8.62
N ARG A 81 -5.00 -5.09 -8.00
CA ARG A 81 -5.90 -4.08 -7.48
C ARG A 81 -6.21 -4.38 -6.03
N LEU A 82 -5.71 -3.54 -5.14
CA LEU A 82 -5.98 -3.62 -3.70
C LEU A 82 -6.81 -2.42 -3.27
N MET A 83 -7.82 -2.63 -2.46
CA MET A 83 -8.64 -1.59 -1.87
C MET A 83 -8.28 -1.48 -0.39
N VAL A 84 -7.83 -0.31 0.06
CA VAL A 84 -7.61 -0.05 1.48
C VAL A 84 -8.96 0.03 2.15
N MET A 85 -9.24 -0.88 3.09
CA MET A 85 -10.51 -0.87 3.82
C MET A 85 -10.41 0.00 5.07
N ASP A 86 -9.31 -0.08 5.82
CA ASP A 86 -9.05 0.75 7.00
C ASP A 86 -7.54 0.71 7.37
N GLY A 87 -7.09 1.57 8.28
CA GLY A 87 -5.68 1.65 8.71
C GLY A 87 -4.72 2.26 7.67
N GLY A 88 -3.46 1.80 7.67
CA GLY A 88 -2.46 2.20 6.68
C GLY A 88 -1.64 3.43 6.98
N ALA A 89 -1.51 3.83 8.26
CA ALA A 89 -0.67 4.97 8.62
C ALA A 89 0.81 4.80 8.28
N GLY A 90 1.35 3.58 8.32
CA GLY A 90 2.73 3.29 7.94
C GLY A 90 2.85 2.43 6.70
N PHE A 91 1.89 2.47 5.79
CA PHE A 91 2.00 1.75 4.51
C PHE A 91 3.20 2.27 3.72
N GLN A 92 4.12 1.37 3.36
CA GLN A 92 5.33 1.70 2.62
C GLN A 92 5.21 1.27 1.15
N GLY A 93 4.75 0.05 0.91
CA GLY A 93 4.55 -0.46 -0.45
C GLY A 93 4.12 -1.91 -0.51
N ILE A 94 3.87 -2.40 -1.71
CA ILE A 94 3.48 -3.78 -2.03
C ILE A 94 4.45 -4.31 -3.07
N ASP A 95 4.92 -5.55 -2.89
CA ASP A 95 5.71 -6.26 -3.88
C ASP A 95 4.79 -7.20 -4.70
N CYS A 96 4.54 -6.88 -5.99
CA CYS A 96 3.98 -7.82 -6.97
C CYS A 96 4.97 -7.97 -8.13
N CYS A 97 5.19 -9.19 -8.61
CA CYS A 97 6.00 -9.44 -9.80
C CYS A 97 7.43 -8.88 -9.77
N GLY A 98 7.99 -8.61 -8.58
CA GLY A 98 9.30 -7.95 -8.43
C GLY A 98 9.25 -6.43 -8.62
N HIS A 99 8.06 -5.85 -8.74
CA HIS A 99 7.82 -4.41 -8.73
C HIS A 99 7.30 -3.97 -7.35
N LEU A 100 7.94 -2.94 -6.80
CA LEU A 100 7.55 -2.36 -5.53
C LEU A 100 6.60 -1.17 -5.76
N ILE A 101 5.32 -1.43 -5.52
CA ILE A 101 4.21 -0.51 -5.69
C ILE A 101 4.06 0.32 -4.42
N THR A 102 4.26 1.62 -4.53
CA THR A 102 4.14 2.54 -3.38
C THR A 102 2.78 3.23 -3.36
N ALA A 103 2.51 4.06 -2.35
CA ALA A 103 1.33 4.93 -2.29
C ALA A 103 1.19 5.88 -3.51
N GLY A 104 2.21 5.95 -4.36
CA GLY A 104 2.12 6.61 -5.67
C GLY A 104 1.06 6.00 -6.60
N ALA A 105 0.75 4.70 -6.45
CA ALA A 105 -0.17 3.94 -7.32
C ALA A 105 -1.64 4.06 -6.92
N VAL A 106 -1.96 4.90 -5.93
CA VAL A 106 -3.32 5.08 -5.42
C VAL A 106 -4.18 5.84 -6.43
N HIS A 107 -5.29 5.22 -6.83
CA HIS A 107 -6.40 5.80 -7.58
C HIS A 107 -7.37 6.52 -6.63
N GLY A 108 -7.24 7.86 -6.56
CA GLY A 108 -8.27 8.77 -6.07
C GLY A 108 -8.11 9.23 -4.61
N LEU A 109 -8.20 10.56 -4.44
CA LEU A 109 -8.17 11.35 -3.19
C LEU A 109 -6.81 11.44 -2.46
N ARG A 110 -5.78 11.92 -3.17
CA ARG A 110 -4.68 12.65 -2.51
C ARG A 110 -5.20 14.03 -2.11
N PHE A 111 -5.70 14.19 -0.89
CA PHE A 111 -5.84 15.53 -0.31
C PHE A 111 -4.54 15.89 0.40
N GLY A 112 -3.78 16.82 -0.20
CA GLY A 112 -2.63 17.46 0.44
C GLY A 112 -1.28 16.79 0.17
N GLN A 113 -0.72 17.03 -1.02
CA GLN A 113 0.72 17.34 -1.07
C GLN A 113 0.85 18.77 -1.62
N PRO A 114 1.40 19.73 -0.85
CA PRO A 114 2.35 20.63 -1.47
C PRO A 114 3.46 19.74 -2.04
N ARG A 115 3.85 20.01 -3.29
CA ARG A 115 5.04 19.41 -3.89
C ARG A 115 6.22 19.58 -2.92
N GLU A 116 6.71 18.50 -2.35
CA GLU A 116 8.04 18.51 -1.74
C GLU A 116 9.04 18.21 -2.86
N ASP A 117 9.69 19.32 -3.21
CA ASP A 117 10.93 19.53 -3.93
C ASP A 117 11.70 18.26 -4.33
N PHE A 118 11.93 18.15 -5.63
CA PHE A 118 13.09 17.43 -6.14
C PHE A 118 14.32 17.88 -5.36
N PRO A 119 15.27 16.99 -4.99
CA PRO A 119 16.52 17.45 -4.43
C PRO A 119 17.16 18.40 -5.45
N MET A 120 17.26 19.68 -5.07
CA MET A 120 18.01 20.67 -5.84
C MET A 120 19.37 20.06 -6.17
N PRO A 121 19.75 19.94 -7.46
CA PRO A 121 21.11 19.57 -7.77
C PRO A 121 22.02 20.69 -7.27
N THR A 122 22.81 20.36 -6.25
CA THR A 122 24.05 21.07 -5.91
C THR A 122 24.86 21.30 -7.18
N GLY A 123 24.97 22.56 -7.60
CA GLY A 123 25.86 23.05 -8.66
C GLY A 123 26.63 24.28 -8.16
N PRO A 124 27.88 24.50 -8.62
CA PRO A 124 28.98 24.94 -7.76
C PRO A 124 29.12 26.46 -7.60
N ALA A 125 29.96 26.82 -6.62
CA ALA A 125 30.53 28.14 -6.40
C ALA A 125 31.05 28.80 -7.69
N GLY A 126 30.83 30.11 -7.82
CA GLY A 126 31.42 30.95 -8.85
C GLY A 126 31.68 32.34 -8.29
N GLU A 127 32.95 32.58 -7.94
CA GLU A 127 33.56 33.90 -7.77
C GLU A 127 33.52 34.69 -9.08
N ALA A 128 33.19 35.99 -9.00
CA ALA A 128 33.74 37.07 -9.82
C ALA A 128 33.35 38.42 -9.21
#